data_AF-A0AA45AHC4-F1
#
_entry.id   AF-A0AA45AHC4-F1
#
_cell.length_a   1.000
_cell.length_b   1.000
_cell.length_c   1.000
_cell.angle_alpha   90.00
_cell.angle_beta   90.00
_cell.angle_gamma   90.00
#
_symmetry.space_group_name_H-M   'P 1'
#
loop_
_entity.id
_entity.type
_entity.pdbx_description
1 polymer ?
#
loop_
_entity_poly.entity_id
_entity_poly.type
_entity_poly.pdbx_seq_one_letter_code
_entity_poly.pdbx_strand_id
1 'polypeptide(L)'
;MAPELYIPSCIREPAHPFHPPPLGKPLRIQIEGPLVSVKKLLPDTPWHVSYILTSFPQIAGPLLAKLTFEKIYGHPVRPDVEGDLVVRDEYLGWVREVRPRNEIDYYGVTFDHLVPADDPNPEVLQININEMDDDEGAYANKGGLGGHGVRAQAGVVRGADGACVDDDVDGHLHRREEVAVRSSNTDVLISWRLLGLDPNDIAFNLYRTTSNDNRVKLNTAALRGGTNFVDRSADLTRENTYMIRPVVDGQEGAVGGTFALHADNAVEPVVRVTIRKGDPIKFVWVGDLDGDEGYDYILDRQTSPQLLEAYASNGTFLWQVNIPTDYISDGPLAARFGVGYLDGRQPSLVAYMKNRKDDGDFNLLMSAWSFSGTALKMQWKWRRESRDAPDGHSTRIIDVDGDGRDEVHESGFTLHGDGQLRYSLGPQGVVHGDRFHIA
;
A
#
# COMPACT_ATOMS: atom_id res chain seq x y z
N MET A 1 17.17 -19.94 26.88
CA MET A 1 17.07 -20.51 25.53
C MET A 1 16.65 -19.39 24.60
N ALA A 2 17.27 -19.25 23.43
CA ALA A 2 16.86 -18.26 22.44
C ALA A 2 15.41 -18.59 21.97
N PRO A 3 14.54 -17.58 21.78
CA PRO A 3 13.27 -17.80 21.11
C PRO A 3 13.51 -18.19 19.65
N GLU A 4 12.59 -18.97 19.09
CA GLU A 4 12.65 -19.36 17.69
C GLU A 4 12.23 -18.18 16.79
N LEU A 5 12.93 -17.97 15.67
CA LEU A 5 12.43 -17.10 14.60
C LEU A 5 11.21 -17.77 13.97
N TYR A 6 10.02 -17.20 14.18
CA TYR A 6 8.78 -17.70 13.61
C TYR A 6 8.38 -16.87 12.39
N ILE A 7 8.31 -17.53 11.23
CA ILE A 7 7.70 -17.02 10.00
C ILE A 7 6.46 -17.89 9.74
N PRO A 8 5.25 -17.30 9.63
CA PRO A 8 4.02 -18.07 9.43
C PRO A 8 4.06 -18.93 8.17
N SER A 9 3.48 -20.13 8.25
CA SER A 9 3.26 -20.98 7.07
C SER A 9 2.18 -20.37 6.16
N CYS A 10 2.18 -20.78 4.88
CA CYS A 10 1.13 -20.36 3.94
C CYS A 10 -0.20 -20.89 4.44
N ILE A 11 -1.23 -20.05 4.49
CA ILE A 11 -2.59 -20.48 4.84
C ILE A 11 -3.39 -20.93 3.60
N ARG A 12 -2.83 -20.82 2.39
CA ARG A 12 -3.46 -21.23 1.12
C ARG A 12 -3.00 -22.63 0.71
N GLU A 13 -3.93 -23.45 0.19
CA GLU A 13 -3.64 -24.74 -0.46
C GLU A 13 -4.17 -24.76 -1.91
N PRO A 14 -3.28 -24.88 -2.93
CA PRO A 14 -1.82 -24.92 -2.83
C PRO A 14 -1.23 -23.60 -2.32
N ALA A 15 0.01 -23.64 -1.84
CA ALA A 15 0.71 -22.45 -1.38
C ALA A 15 0.69 -21.36 -2.45
N HIS A 16 0.50 -20.10 -2.02
CA HIS A 16 0.46 -18.98 -2.94
C HIS A 16 1.76 -18.89 -3.76
N PRO A 17 1.74 -18.50 -5.05
CA PRO A 17 2.95 -18.32 -5.85
C PRO A 17 3.97 -17.35 -5.25
N PHE A 18 3.53 -16.47 -4.35
CA PHE A 18 4.34 -15.48 -3.64
C PHE A 18 4.54 -15.79 -2.14
N HIS A 19 4.30 -17.03 -1.71
CA HIS A 19 4.86 -17.55 -0.46
C HIS A 19 6.40 -17.57 -0.55
N PRO A 20 7.18 -17.62 0.56
CA PRO A 20 8.61 -17.91 0.57
C PRO A 20 9.07 -18.65 -0.69
N PRO A 21 9.82 -17.97 -1.56
CA PRO A 21 9.96 -18.42 -2.93
C PRO A 21 10.68 -19.77 -2.98
N PRO A 22 10.50 -20.54 -4.07
CA PRO A 22 11.15 -21.82 -4.22
C PRO A 22 12.66 -21.70 -4.01
N LEU A 23 13.28 -22.74 -3.44
CA LEU A 23 14.73 -22.81 -3.19
C LEU A 23 15.61 -22.54 -4.42
N GLY A 24 15.07 -22.66 -5.64
CA GLY A 24 15.81 -22.37 -6.86
C GLY A 24 15.76 -20.91 -7.32
N LYS A 25 14.98 -20.05 -6.66
CA LYS A 25 14.73 -18.68 -7.11
C LYS A 25 15.78 -17.71 -6.54
N PRO A 26 16.52 -16.97 -7.39
CA PRO A 26 17.38 -15.89 -6.93
C PRO A 26 16.57 -14.84 -6.16
N LEU A 27 17.00 -14.51 -4.94
CA LEU A 27 16.30 -13.60 -4.06
C LEU A 27 17.27 -12.83 -3.16
N ARG A 28 17.08 -11.52 -3.06
CA ARG A 28 17.70 -10.71 -2.01
C ARG A 28 16.76 -10.69 -0.81
N ILE A 29 17.26 -11.03 0.36
CA ILE A 29 16.49 -11.01 1.61
C ILE A 29 17.04 -9.92 2.51
N GLN A 30 16.14 -9.09 3.02
CA GLN A 30 16.41 -8.09 4.04
C GLN A 30 15.64 -8.49 5.28
N ILE A 31 16.32 -8.71 6.40
CA ILE A 31 15.66 -8.90 7.69
C ILE A 31 16.14 -7.86 8.68
N GLU A 32 15.22 -7.16 9.32
CA GLU A 32 15.53 -6.05 10.22
C GLU A 32 14.51 -5.91 11.35
N GLY A 33 14.90 -5.27 12.44
CA GLY A 33 14.01 -5.04 13.58
C GLY A 33 14.67 -4.32 14.74
N PRO A 34 13.92 -4.07 15.83
CA PRO A 34 14.47 -3.52 17.05
C PRO A 34 15.61 -4.37 17.59
N LEU A 35 16.71 -3.75 18.00
CA LEU A 35 17.92 -4.44 18.46
C LEU A 35 17.61 -5.39 19.61
N VAL A 36 16.68 -5.01 20.50
CA VAL A 36 16.26 -5.85 21.62
C VAL A 36 15.68 -7.20 21.14
N SER A 37 14.86 -7.22 20.08
CA SER A 37 14.32 -8.46 19.51
C SER A 37 15.40 -9.29 18.84
N VAL A 38 16.28 -8.63 18.07
CA VAL A 38 17.37 -9.33 17.39
C VAL A 38 18.34 -9.95 18.42
N LYS A 39 18.61 -9.25 19.52
CA LYS A 39 19.39 -9.79 20.65
C LYS A 39 18.74 -10.99 21.30
N LYS A 40 17.40 -11.04 21.38
CA LYS A 40 16.71 -12.24 21.88
C LYS A 40 16.99 -13.43 20.95
N LEU A 41 16.92 -13.25 19.64
CA LEU A 41 17.23 -14.29 18.63
C LEU A 41 18.70 -14.71 18.66
N LEU A 42 19.61 -13.80 19.01
CA LEU A 42 21.05 -13.99 19.02
C LEU A 42 21.68 -13.62 20.40
N PRO A 43 21.33 -14.34 21.48
CA PRO A 43 21.61 -13.90 22.86
C PRO A 43 23.09 -13.95 23.23
N ASP A 44 23.87 -14.82 22.58
CA ASP A 44 25.30 -15.03 22.88
C ASP A 44 26.23 -14.24 21.93
N THR A 45 25.65 -13.38 21.08
CA THR A 45 26.40 -12.65 20.05
C THR A 45 26.98 -11.35 20.60
N PRO A 46 28.28 -11.08 20.43
CA PRO A 46 28.87 -9.78 20.74
C PRO A 46 28.43 -8.72 19.72
N TRP A 47 28.11 -7.52 20.21
CA TRP A 47 27.62 -6.40 19.40
C TRP A 47 28.64 -5.27 19.34
N HIS A 48 29.02 -4.85 18.13
CA HIS A 48 30.01 -3.80 17.88
C HIS A 48 29.33 -2.55 17.33
N VAL A 49 28.75 -1.75 18.22
CA VAL A 49 27.82 -0.64 17.90
C VAL A 49 28.47 0.74 17.73
N SER A 50 29.80 0.78 17.67
CA SER A 50 30.54 2.05 17.49
C SER A 50 30.33 2.60 16.09
N TYR A 51 29.83 3.84 16.00
CA TYR A 51 29.69 4.53 14.72
C TYR A 51 31.03 4.83 14.03
N ILE A 52 32.12 4.93 14.80
CA ILE A 52 33.45 5.31 14.29
C ILE A 52 34.26 4.06 13.88
N LEU A 53 34.01 2.92 14.52
CA LEU A 53 34.73 1.67 14.31
C LEU A 53 33.75 0.59 13.88
N THR A 54 33.18 0.75 12.69
CA THR A 54 32.30 -0.25 12.09
C THR A 54 33.14 -1.37 11.45
N SER A 55 32.74 -2.62 11.68
CA SER A 55 33.26 -3.79 10.99
C SER A 55 32.14 -4.40 10.16
N PHE A 56 32.38 -4.66 8.88
CA PHE A 56 31.43 -5.38 8.03
C PHE A 56 32.07 -6.68 7.50
N PRO A 57 31.37 -7.83 7.59
CA PRO A 57 30.14 -8.00 8.36
C PRO A 57 30.41 -7.98 9.88
N GLN A 58 29.46 -7.53 10.69
CA GLN A 58 29.46 -7.81 12.12
C GLN A 58 29.20 -9.30 12.35
N ILE A 59 29.54 -9.79 13.54
CA ILE A 59 29.29 -11.19 13.92
C ILE A 59 27.78 -11.51 13.85
N ALA A 60 26.92 -10.55 14.19
CA ALA A 60 25.46 -10.72 14.15
C ALA A 60 24.90 -10.91 12.73
N GLY A 61 25.48 -10.32 11.69
CA GLY A 61 24.89 -10.29 10.35
C GLY A 61 24.80 -11.69 9.73
N PRO A 62 25.91 -12.43 9.58
CA PRO A 62 25.89 -13.79 9.08
C PRO A 62 25.08 -14.75 9.96
N LEU A 63 25.00 -14.51 11.28
CA LEU A 63 24.18 -15.33 12.17
C LEU A 63 22.68 -15.11 11.93
N LEU A 64 22.24 -13.86 11.85
CA LEU A 64 20.85 -13.52 11.57
C LEU A 64 20.43 -13.97 10.15
N ALA A 65 21.32 -13.81 9.17
CA ALA A 65 21.09 -14.25 7.80
C ALA A 65 20.91 -15.78 7.73
N LYS A 66 21.77 -16.56 8.41
CA LYS A 66 21.65 -18.03 8.46
C LYS A 66 20.35 -18.48 9.12
N LEU A 67 20.00 -17.89 10.27
CA LEU A 67 18.75 -18.19 10.98
C LEU A 67 17.54 -17.93 10.09
N THR A 68 17.56 -16.81 9.37
CA THR A 68 16.50 -16.41 8.44
C THR A 68 16.41 -17.35 7.24
N PHE A 69 17.55 -17.67 6.63
CA PHE A 69 17.65 -18.63 5.53
C PHE A 69 17.06 -19.99 5.90
N GLU A 70 17.49 -20.55 7.03
CA GLU A 70 17.01 -21.84 7.53
C GLU A 70 15.50 -21.84 7.73
N LYS A 71 14.93 -20.71 8.15
CA LYS A 71 13.50 -20.58 8.36
C LYS A 71 12.71 -20.45 7.05
N ILE A 72 13.24 -19.74 6.06
CA ILE A 72 12.62 -19.58 4.74
C ILE A 72 12.64 -20.90 3.96
N TYR A 73 13.80 -21.56 3.92
CA TYR A 73 14.03 -22.69 3.01
C TYR A 73 13.94 -24.06 3.68
N GLY A 74 13.80 -24.12 5.01
CA GLY A 74 13.61 -25.36 5.77
C GLY A 74 14.83 -26.25 5.84
N HIS A 75 16.03 -25.75 5.51
CA HIS A 75 17.29 -26.49 5.58
C HIS A 75 18.49 -25.55 5.87
N PRO A 76 19.62 -26.06 6.39
CA PRO A 76 20.83 -25.27 6.62
C PRO A 76 21.46 -24.79 5.31
N VAL A 77 22.17 -23.66 5.38
CA VAL A 77 22.97 -23.14 4.25
C VAL A 77 23.95 -24.20 3.76
N ARG A 78 23.99 -24.41 2.44
CA ARG A 78 24.80 -25.40 1.74
C ARG A 78 26.15 -24.78 1.37
N PRO A 79 27.26 -25.22 1.96
CA PRO A 79 28.58 -24.62 1.72
C PRO A 79 29.14 -24.94 0.32
N ASP A 80 28.61 -25.96 -0.35
CA ASP A 80 28.99 -26.41 -1.68
C ASP A 80 28.22 -25.72 -2.82
N VAL A 81 27.19 -24.92 -2.48
CA VAL A 81 26.41 -24.15 -3.45
C VAL A 81 26.92 -22.70 -3.47
N GLU A 82 27.49 -22.30 -4.60
CA GLU A 82 27.92 -20.92 -4.79
C GLU A 82 26.73 -19.97 -4.72
N GLY A 83 26.84 -18.92 -3.91
CA GLY A 83 25.78 -17.94 -3.74
C GLY A 83 24.62 -18.39 -2.84
N ASP A 84 24.68 -19.54 -2.16
CA ASP A 84 23.57 -20.02 -1.33
C ASP A 84 23.18 -19.02 -0.23
N LEU A 85 24.17 -18.33 0.34
CA LEU A 85 23.98 -17.17 1.20
C LEU A 85 25.18 -16.22 1.08
N VAL A 86 24.94 -14.98 0.65
CA VAL A 86 25.96 -13.93 0.56
C VAL A 86 25.48 -12.68 1.28
N VAL A 87 26.05 -12.36 2.44
CA VAL A 87 25.75 -11.11 3.15
C VAL A 87 26.23 -9.91 2.33
N ARG A 88 25.34 -8.95 2.10
CA ARG A 88 25.56 -7.77 1.26
C ARG A 88 25.64 -6.47 2.03
N ASP A 89 24.82 -6.33 3.07
CA ASP A 89 24.76 -5.11 3.85
C ASP A 89 24.26 -5.37 5.26
N GLU A 90 24.54 -4.44 6.17
CA GLU A 90 24.03 -4.42 7.53
C GLU A 90 23.53 -3.02 7.87
N TYR A 91 22.29 -2.94 8.32
CA TYR A 91 21.70 -1.71 8.81
C TYR A 91 21.89 -1.59 10.32
N LEU A 92 22.45 -0.47 10.77
CA LEU A 92 22.59 -0.11 12.18
C LEU A 92 21.83 1.19 12.44
N GLY A 93 20.75 1.13 13.21
CA GLY A 93 19.97 2.30 13.62
C GLY A 93 20.60 2.97 14.83
N TRP A 94 21.56 3.88 14.64
CA TRP A 94 22.19 4.60 15.76
C TRP A 94 21.25 5.61 16.43
N VAL A 95 21.20 5.56 17.76
CA VAL A 95 20.45 6.52 18.59
C VAL A 95 21.10 7.91 18.46
N ARG A 96 20.31 8.89 18.02
CA ARG A 96 20.84 10.21 17.60
C ARG A 96 21.26 11.09 18.77
N GLU A 97 20.72 10.84 19.94
CA GLU A 97 20.88 11.63 21.16
C GLU A 97 22.14 11.24 21.94
N VAL A 98 22.70 10.06 21.72
CA VAL A 98 23.90 9.55 22.41
C VAL A 98 25.18 10.06 21.74
N ARG A 99 26.13 10.57 22.54
CA ARG A 99 27.42 11.11 22.09
C ARG A 99 28.57 10.58 22.98
N PRO A 100 29.61 9.94 22.40
CA PRO A 100 29.74 9.55 20.98
C PRO A 100 28.64 8.57 20.56
N ARG A 101 28.31 8.46 19.26
CA ARG A 101 27.30 7.50 18.77
C ARG A 101 27.82 6.07 18.95
N ASN A 102 27.52 5.47 20.08
CA ASN A 102 27.97 4.15 20.50
C ASN A 102 26.78 3.27 20.92
N GLU A 103 25.58 3.64 20.52
CA GLU A 103 24.35 2.93 20.82
C GLU A 103 23.50 2.84 19.56
N ILE A 104 22.96 1.65 19.30
CA ILE A 104 21.96 1.40 18.27
C ILE A 104 20.74 0.80 18.94
N ASP A 105 19.56 1.04 18.39
CA ASP A 105 18.31 0.42 18.85
C ASP A 105 17.55 -0.29 17.74
N TYR A 106 18.10 -0.30 16.53
CA TYR A 106 17.61 -1.06 15.39
C TYR A 106 18.77 -1.75 14.67
N TYR A 107 18.54 -2.95 14.15
CA TYR A 107 19.54 -3.70 13.40
C TYR A 107 18.90 -4.53 12.29
N GLY A 108 19.59 -4.64 11.16
CA GLY A 108 19.18 -5.48 10.05
C GLY A 108 20.36 -6.04 9.26
N VAL A 109 20.09 -7.10 8.50
CA VAL A 109 21.03 -7.69 7.54
C VAL A 109 20.34 -7.89 6.20
N THR A 110 21.06 -7.53 5.13
CA THR A 110 20.71 -7.86 3.76
C THR A 110 21.63 -8.97 3.27
N PHE A 111 21.06 -10.05 2.73
CA PHE A 111 21.82 -11.13 2.12
C PHE A 111 21.15 -11.62 0.84
N ASP A 112 21.95 -12.14 -0.07
CA ASP A 112 21.49 -12.74 -1.32
C ASP A 112 21.46 -14.26 -1.20
N HIS A 113 20.44 -14.86 -1.80
CA HIS A 113 20.38 -16.27 -2.16
C HIS A 113 20.36 -16.39 -3.68
N LEU A 114 21.40 -16.99 -4.27
CA LEU A 114 21.57 -17.24 -5.71
C LEU A 114 21.47 -16.01 -6.62
N VAL A 115 21.49 -14.79 -6.07
CA VAL A 115 21.45 -13.55 -6.86
C VAL A 115 22.80 -13.34 -7.57
N PRO A 116 22.81 -13.15 -8.91
CA PRO A 116 24.02 -12.82 -9.64
C PRO A 116 24.67 -11.53 -9.11
N ALA A 117 26.00 -11.53 -9.01
CA ALA A 117 26.73 -10.39 -8.43
C ALA A 117 26.56 -9.08 -9.21
N ASP A 118 26.20 -9.16 -10.49
CA ASP A 118 25.99 -8.06 -11.42
C ASP A 118 24.52 -7.69 -11.64
N ASP A 119 23.57 -8.34 -10.96
CA ASP A 119 22.15 -8.00 -11.06
C ASP A 119 21.88 -6.63 -10.41
N PRO A 120 21.53 -5.58 -11.19
CA PRO A 120 21.27 -4.26 -10.64
C PRO A 120 19.90 -4.19 -9.95
N ASN A 121 19.02 -5.15 -10.22
CA ASN A 121 17.63 -5.11 -9.81
C ASN A 121 17.07 -6.47 -9.36
N PRO A 122 17.67 -7.15 -8.36
CA PRO A 122 17.14 -8.43 -7.89
C PRO A 122 15.79 -8.29 -7.21
N GLU A 123 15.00 -9.35 -7.22
CA GLU A 123 13.80 -9.45 -6.38
C GLU A 123 14.18 -9.40 -4.90
N VAL A 124 13.37 -8.71 -4.09
CA VAL A 124 13.67 -8.47 -2.68
C VAL A 124 12.54 -8.95 -1.78
N LEU A 125 12.86 -9.84 -0.84
CA LEU A 125 12.03 -10.18 0.31
C LEU A 125 12.44 -9.35 1.52
N GLN A 126 11.55 -8.48 2.00
CA GLN A 126 11.71 -7.77 3.27
C GLN A 126 11.13 -8.62 4.41
N ILE A 127 11.78 -8.68 5.55
CA ILE A 127 11.29 -9.31 6.77
C ILE A 127 11.48 -8.31 7.90
N ASN A 128 10.38 -7.87 8.50
CA ASN A 128 10.41 -7.00 9.67
C ASN A 128 10.17 -7.84 10.92
N ILE A 129 11.13 -7.83 11.84
CA ILE A 129 10.97 -8.36 13.19
C ILE A 129 10.30 -7.27 14.02
N ASN A 130 9.09 -7.55 14.48
CA ASN A 130 8.35 -6.63 15.34
C ASN A 130 8.60 -7.01 16.81
N GLU A 131 9.07 -6.02 17.59
CA GLU A 131 9.12 -6.13 19.05
C GLU A 131 7.75 -5.80 19.59
N MET A 132 7.23 -6.67 20.45
CA MET A 132 5.91 -6.49 21.06
C MET A 132 6.00 -6.50 22.59
N ASP A 133 7.18 -6.68 23.19
CA ASP A 133 7.35 -6.87 24.64
C ASP A 133 8.21 -5.78 25.33
N ASP A 134 8.80 -4.83 24.59
CA ASP A 134 9.68 -3.79 25.15
C ASP A 134 9.31 -2.39 24.64
N ASP A 135 8.68 -1.61 25.52
CA ASP A 135 8.25 -0.23 25.26
C ASP A 135 9.37 0.80 25.50
N GLU A 136 10.52 0.40 26.07
CA GLU A 136 11.54 1.33 26.58
C GLU A 136 12.63 1.74 25.57
N GLY A 137 12.65 1.17 24.36
CA GLY A 137 13.60 1.54 23.30
C GLY A 137 13.45 3.00 22.85
N ALA A 138 14.52 3.68 22.43
CA ALA A 138 14.44 5.10 22.03
C ALA A 138 13.55 5.35 20.80
N TYR A 139 13.48 4.39 19.87
CA TYR A 139 12.50 4.37 18.78
C TYR A 139 11.11 3.86 19.21
N ALA A 140 11.00 2.98 20.22
CA ALA A 140 9.73 2.51 20.79
C ALA A 140 9.02 3.62 21.61
N ASN A 141 9.76 4.40 22.38
CA ASN A 141 9.28 5.53 23.17
C ASN A 141 8.93 6.78 22.34
N LYS A 142 9.25 6.79 21.05
CA LYS A 142 8.78 7.81 20.08
C LYS A 142 7.69 7.26 19.14
N GLY A 143 7.26 6.02 19.34
CA GLY A 143 6.19 5.34 18.60
C GLY A 143 5.71 4.14 19.41
N GLY A 144 4.82 4.40 20.37
CA GLY A 144 4.40 3.42 21.38
C GLY A 144 3.65 2.23 20.78
N LEU A 145 4.17 1.03 21.02
CA LEU A 145 3.58 -0.26 20.68
C LEU A 145 3.91 -1.21 21.82
N GLY A 146 2.89 -1.80 22.46
CA GLY A 146 3.06 -2.82 23.50
C GLY A 146 2.04 -3.96 23.39
N GLY A 147 2.54 -5.20 23.50
CA GLY A 147 1.89 -6.50 23.73
C GLY A 147 1.70 -7.38 22.47
N HIS A 148 2.10 -8.66 22.34
CA HIS A 148 2.98 -9.58 23.06
C HIS A 148 3.53 -10.63 22.06
N GLY A 149 4.82 -10.99 22.17
CA GLY A 149 5.51 -12.04 21.41
C GLY A 149 6.26 -11.56 20.16
N VAL A 150 7.52 -11.99 20.00
CA VAL A 150 8.33 -11.70 18.80
C VAL A 150 7.72 -12.41 17.59
N ARG A 151 7.15 -11.65 16.66
CA ARG A 151 6.68 -12.16 15.37
C ARG A 151 7.47 -11.45 14.26
N ALA A 152 8.09 -12.25 13.39
CA ALA A 152 8.66 -11.74 12.16
C ALA A 152 7.59 -11.76 11.07
N GLN A 153 7.38 -10.62 10.43
CA GLN A 153 6.48 -10.48 9.30
C GLN A 153 7.31 -10.37 8.02
N ALA A 154 7.13 -11.31 7.12
CA ALA A 154 7.77 -11.31 5.80
C ALA A 154 6.85 -10.64 4.78
N GLY A 155 7.37 -9.70 4.00
CA GLY A 155 6.71 -9.06 2.87
C GLY A 155 7.69 -8.82 1.73
N VAL A 156 7.34 -9.21 0.51
CA VAL A 156 8.17 -8.93 -0.68
C VAL A 156 8.05 -7.44 -1.01
N VAL A 157 9.17 -6.75 -1.21
CA VAL A 157 9.19 -5.33 -1.60
C VAL A 157 10.04 -5.16 -2.85
N ARG A 158 9.42 -5.16 -4.03
CA ARG A 158 9.90 -4.35 -5.15
C ARG A 158 8.82 -3.93 -6.14
N GLY A 159 9.10 -2.81 -6.81
CA GLY A 159 8.21 -2.15 -7.77
C GLY A 159 7.76 -3.11 -8.86
N ALA A 160 6.43 -3.18 -9.00
CA ALA A 160 5.69 -4.09 -9.85
C ALA A 160 6.04 -5.56 -9.59
N ASP A 161 5.64 -6.09 -8.43
CA ASP A 161 5.11 -7.44 -8.27
C ASP A 161 4.45 -7.53 -6.88
N GLY A 162 3.23 -8.08 -6.87
CA GLY A 162 2.27 -8.03 -5.77
C GLY A 162 2.85 -8.24 -4.37
N ALA A 163 2.86 -7.16 -3.58
CA ALA A 163 2.56 -7.28 -2.17
C ALA A 163 1.17 -7.91 -2.04
N CYS A 164 0.88 -8.58 -0.92
CA CYS A 164 -0.49 -8.78 -0.46
C CYS A 164 -1.08 -7.39 -0.17
N VAL A 165 -1.42 -6.67 -1.24
CA VAL A 165 -2.57 -5.80 -1.25
C VAL A 165 -3.71 -6.78 -1.46
N ASP A 166 -4.69 -6.67 -0.59
CA ASP A 166 -6.00 -7.26 -0.76
C ASP A 166 -6.43 -7.26 -2.25
N ASP A 167 -6.47 -8.45 -2.87
CA ASP A 167 -6.93 -8.61 -4.26
C ASP A 167 -8.41 -8.20 -4.41
N ASP A 168 -9.14 -7.97 -3.30
CA ASP A 168 -10.51 -7.47 -3.33
C ASP A 168 -10.61 -5.94 -3.56
N VAL A 169 -9.52 -5.17 -3.38
CA VAL A 169 -9.52 -3.76 -3.79
C VAL A 169 -9.19 -3.60 -5.28
N ASP A 170 -8.39 -4.50 -5.86
CA ASP A 170 -7.96 -4.44 -7.27
C ASP A 170 -8.80 -5.33 -8.21
N GLY A 171 -9.64 -6.21 -7.65
CA GLY A 171 -10.57 -7.08 -8.38
C GLY A 171 -11.66 -6.35 -9.17
N HIS A 172 -11.72 -5.01 -9.09
CA HIS A 172 -12.69 -4.18 -9.80
C HIS A 172 -12.07 -3.12 -10.71
N LEU A 173 -10.75 -2.90 -10.69
CA LEU A 173 -10.06 -1.96 -11.57
C LEU A 173 -9.49 -2.66 -12.81
N HIS A 174 -10.36 -3.07 -13.72
CA HIS A 174 -9.94 -3.68 -14.99
C HIS A 174 -9.63 -2.65 -16.09
N ARG A 175 -9.79 -1.35 -15.83
CA ARG A 175 -9.38 -0.32 -16.78
C ARG A 175 -7.87 -0.11 -16.72
N ARG A 176 -7.23 -0.24 -17.88
CA ARG A 176 -5.79 -0.07 -18.08
C ARG A 176 -5.29 1.36 -17.85
N GLU A 177 -6.18 2.34 -17.96
CA GLU A 177 -5.97 3.78 -17.74
C GLU A 177 -4.67 4.32 -18.35
N GLU A 178 -4.76 4.69 -19.62
CA GLU A 178 -3.68 5.34 -20.34
C GLU A 178 -3.58 6.82 -19.92
N VAL A 179 -2.37 7.30 -19.61
CA VAL A 179 -2.12 8.70 -19.29
C VAL A 179 -0.96 9.21 -20.11
N ALA A 180 -1.09 10.41 -20.68
CA ALA A 180 -0.02 11.09 -21.40
C ALA A 180 0.25 12.48 -20.81
N VAL A 181 1.50 12.79 -20.52
CA VAL A 181 1.95 14.10 -20.03
C VAL A 181 3.17 14.59 -20.78
N ARG A 182 3.33 15.91 -20.92
CA ARG A 182 4.56 16.48 -21.51
C ARG A 182 5.68 16.43 -20.48
N SER A 183 6.64 15.54 -20.69
CA SER A 183 7.84 15.43 -19.86
C SER A 183 8.92 16.46 -20.23
N SER A 184 8.82 17.06 -21.42
CA SER A 184 9.67 18.16 -21.87
C SER A 184 8.96 19.01 -22.94
N ASN A 185 9.68 19.97 -23.53
CA ASN A 185 9.18 20.73 -24.67
C ASN A 185 8.91 19.86 -25.92
N THR A 186 9.52 18.68 -26.02
CA THR A 186 9.47 17.80 -27.20
C THR A 186 8.91 16.42 -26.92
N ASP A 187 8.95 15.98 -25.67
CA ASP A 187 8.71 14.58 -25.31
C ASP A 187 7.38 14.46 -24.54
N VAL A 188 6.58 13.47 -24.94
CA VAL A 188 5.38 13.04 -24.22
C VAL A 188 5.68 11.70 -23.55
N LEU A 189 5.56 11.65 -22.23
CA LEU A 189 5.59 10.41 -21.46
C LEU A 189 4.18 9.83 -21.42
N ILE A 190 4.06 8.58 -21.86
CA ILE A 190 2.84 7.78 -21.78
C ILE A 190 3.07 6.66 -20.77
N SER A 191 2.12 6.43 -19.87
CA SER A 191 2.11 5.31 -18.94
C SER A 191 0.73 4.68 -18.85
N TRP A 192 0.69 3.40 -18.47
CA TRP A 192 -0.54 2.63 -18.28
C TRP A 192 -0.35 1.56 -17.22
N ARG A 193 -1.45 0.95 -16.76
CA ARG A 193 -1.43 -0.13 -15.77
C ARG A 193 -1.04 -1.47 -16.41
N LEU A 194 -0.20 -2.22 -15.70
CA LEU A 194 -0.16 -3.68 -15.80
C LEU A 194 -1.24 -4.19 -14.85
N LEU A 195 -2.23 -4.91 -15.36
CA LEU A 195 -3.36 -5.38 -14.55
C LEU A 195 -2.98 -6.71 -13.90
N GLY A 196 -3.48 -6.98 -12.68
CA GLY A 196 -3.21 -8.25 -11.99
C GLY A 196 -3.68 -9.50 -12.74
N LEU A 197 -4.67 -9.35 -13.64
CA LEU A 197 -5.20 -10.43 -14.49
C LEU A 197 -4.48 -10.56 -15.85
N ASP A 198 -3.47 -9.72 -16.12
CA ASP A 198 -2.70 -9.86 -17.36
C ASP A 198 -1.80 -11.11 -17.32
N PRO A 199 -1.64 -11.82 -18.44
CA PRO A 199 -0.69 -12.93 -18.51
C PRO A 199 0.75 -12.41 -18.39
N ASN A 200 1.62 -13.22 -17.79
CA ASN A 200 3.03 -12.87 -17.54
C ASN A 200 3.81 -12.48 -18.81
N ASP A 201 3.42 -12.99 -19.97
CA ASP A 201 4.08 -12.74 -21.26
C ASP A 201 3.40 -11.64 -22.10
N ILE A 202 2.44 -10.92 -21.50
CA ILE A 202 1.74 -9.81 -22.15
C ILE A 202 2.73 -8.79 -22.71
N ALA A 203 2.41 -8.28 -23.89
CA ALA A 203 3.12 -7.16 -24.49
C ALA A 203 2.16 -6.04 -24.87
N PHE A 204 2.69 -4.88 -25.26
CA PHE A 204 1.87 -3.72 -25.59
C PHE A 204 2.28 -3.09 -26.93
N ASN A 205 1.26 -2.62 -27.65
CA ASN A 205 1.43 -1.75 -28.81
C ASN A 205 0.77 -0.40 -28.53
N LEU A 206 1.44 0.65 -28.99
CA LEU A 206 1.04 2.03 -28.75
C LEU A 206 0.68 2.71 -30.05
N TYR A 207 -0.38 3.50 -29.98
CA TYR A 207 -0.91 4.22 -31.10
C TYR A 207 -1.15 5.67 -30.75
N ARG A 208 -0.94 6.54 -31.74
CA ARG A 208 -1.29 7.96 -31.67
C ARG A 208 -2.18 8.34 -32.84
N THR A 209 -3.17 9.16 -32.58
CA THR A 209 -3.92 9.91 -33.59
C THR A 209 -3.70 11.39 -33.34
N THR A 210 -3.17 12.12 -34.32
CA THR A 210 -2.97 13.58 -34.21
C THR A 210 -4.15 14.29 -34.86
N SER A 211 -5.02 14.89 -34.05
CA SER A 211 -6.32 15.45 -34.46
C SER A 211 -7.14 14.46 -35.32
N ASN A 212 -7.31 14.74 -36.62
CA ASN A 212 -8.08 13.92 -37.56
C ASN A 212 -7.18 13.13 -38.53
N ASP A 213 -5.87 13.05 -38.26
CA ASP A 213 -4.93 12.32 -39.11
C ASP A 213 -5.10 10.80 -38.94
N ASN A 214 -4.49 10.02 -39.84
CA ASN A 214 -4.48 8.57 -39.69
C ASN A 214 -3.73 8.15 -38.43
N ARG A 215 -4.27 7.17 -37.72
CA ARG A 215 -3.63 6.55 -36.57
C ARG A 215 -2.27 5.95 -36.95
N VAL A 216 -1.24 6.26 -36.18
CA VAL A 216 0.13 5.74 -36.34
C VAL A 216 0.49 4.84 -35.17
N LYS A 217 1.23 3.76 -35.44
CA LYS A 217 1.83 2.90 -34.41
C LYS A 217 3.19 3.48 -34.01
N LEU A 218 3.45 3.60 -32.71
CA LEU A 218 4.64 4.27 -32.19
C LEU A 218 5.83 3.33 -31.97
N ASN A 219 5.58 2.04 -31.75
CA ASN A 219 6.60 1.05 -31.46
C ASN A 219 6.75 0.03 -32.62
N THR A 220 7.99 -0.34 -32.96
CA THR A 220 8.27 -1.34 -33.99
C THR A 220 8.07 -2.77 -33.49
N ALA A 221 8.52 -3.07 -32.27
CA ALA A 221 8.32 -4.35 -31.59
C ALA A 221 7.39 -4.16 -30.38
N ALA A 222 6.57 -5.17 -30.08
CA ALA A 222 5.67 -5.14 -28.93
C ALA A 222 6.46 -5.01 -27.61
N LEU A 223 6.06 -4.07 -26.76
CA LEU A 223 6.77 -3.72 -25.54
C LEU A 223 6.48 -4.72 -24.42
N ARG A 224 7.54 -5.26 -23.79
CA ARG A 224 7.46 -6.22 -22.67
C ARG A 224 8.21 -5.78 -21.41
N GLY A 225 9.15 -4.84 -21.54
CA GLY A 225 10.04 -4.44 -20.45
C GLY A 225 9.49 -3.38 -19.50
N GLY A 226 8.22 -2.97 -19.66
CA GLY A 226 7.59 -1.95 -18.84
C GLY A 226 6.29 -1.41 -19.43
N THR A 227 5.54 -0.66 -18.63
CA THR A 227 4.25 -0.06 -18.99
C THR A 227 4.34 1.46 -19.20
N ASN A 228 5.41 1.90 -19.84
CA ASN A 228 5.61 3.29 -20.22
C ASN A 228 6.30 3.43 -21.59
N PHE A 229 6.16 4.60 -22.21
CA PHE A 229 6.77 4.94 -23.49
C PHE A 229 6.98 6.45 -23.62
N VAL A 230 8.01 6.87 -24.35
CA VAL A 230 8.25 8.30 -24.65
C VAL A 230 8.05 8.54 -26.14
N ASP A 231 7.00 9.28 -26.49
CA ASP A 231 6.78 9.75 -27.85
C ASP A 231 7.51 11.07 -28.09
N ARG A 232 8.44 11.05 -29.04
CA ARG A 232 9.26 12.19 -29.46
C ARG A 232 8.87 12.75 -30.83
N SER A 233 7.78 12.24 -31.39
CA SER A 233 7.33 12.51 -32.75
C SER A 233 5.96 13.19 -32.81
N ALA A 234 5.37 13.51 -31.65
CA ALA A 234 4.09 14.18 -31.57
C ALA A 234 4.22 15.66 -31.98
N ASP A 235 3.27 16.13 -32.80
CA ASP A 235 3.10 17.56 -33.03
C ASP A 235 2.31 18.15 -31.87
N LEU A 236 3.01 18.81 -30.95
CA LEU A 236 2.46 19.31 -29.70
C LEU A 236 1.59 20.56 -29.86
N THR A 237 1.56 21.16 -31.05
CA THR A 237 0.65 22.28 -31.38
C THR A 237 -0.76 21.79 -31.75
N ARG A 238 -0.95 20.46 -31.76
CA ARG A 238 -2.19 19.79 -32.11
C ARG A 238 -2.58 18.82 -31.01
N GLU A 239 -3.86 18.49 -30.95
CA GLU A 239 -4.33 17.42 -30.06
C GLU A 239 -3.75 16.07 -30.50
N ASN A 240 -3.23 15.31 -29.54
CA ASN A 240 -2.71 13.97 -29.75
C ASN A 240 -3.44 13.00 -28.83
N THR A 241 -4.15 12.04 -29.43
CA THR A 241 -4.88 10.99 -28.71
C THR A 241 -4.07 9.71 -28.72
N TYR A 242 -3.75 9.20 -27.53
CA TYR A 242 -2.98 7.97 -27.33
C TYR A 242 -3.89 6.81 -26.99
N MET A 243 -3.48 5.62 -27.41
CA MET A 243 -4.20 4.37 -27.17
C MET A 243 -3.20 3.23 -26.99
N ILE A 244 -3.47 2.36 -26.03
CA ILE A 244 -2.68 1.16 -25.76
C ILE A 244 -3.48 -0.06 -26.19
N ARG A 245 -2.81 -1.03 -26.82
CA ARG A 245 -3.39 -2.35 -27.13
C ARG A 245 -2.54 -3.45 -26.49
N PRO A 246 -3.13 -4.30 -25.64
CA PRO A 246 -2.44 -5.48 -25.14
C PRO A 246 -2.21 -6.46 -26.30
N VAL A 247 -1.15 -7.25 -26.19
CA VAL A 247 -0.75 -8.28 -27.14
C VAL A 247 -0.52 -9.56 -26.36
N VAL A 248 -1.35 -10.56 -26.64
CA VAL A 248 -1.30 -11.89 -26.01
C VAL A 248 -1.13 -12.91 -27.12
N ASP A 249 -0.19 -13.85 -26.98
CA ASP A 249 0.15 -14.84 -28.01
C ASP A 249 0.41 -14.24 -29.41
N GLY A 250 0.99 -13.03 -29.43
CA GLY A 250 1.28 -12.30 -30.67
C GLY A 250 0.06 -11.66 -31.34
N GLN A 251 -1.14 -11.75 -30.75
CA GLN A 251 -2.36 -11.13 -31.25
C GLN A 251 -2.72 -9.88 -30.44
N GLU A 252 -3.08 -8.79 -31.14
CA GLU A 252 -3.61 -7.60 -30.47
C GLU A 252 -5.01 -7.85 -29.93
N GLY A 253 -5.18 -7.63 -28.63
CA GLY A 253 -6.46 -7.68 -27.95
C GLY A 253 -7.36 -6.49 -28.29
N ALA A 254 -8.45 -6.36 -27.53
CA ALA A 254 -9.39 -5.27 -27.67
C ALA A 254 -8.71 -3.89 -27.54
N VAL A 255 -9.30 -2.89 -28.20
CA VAL A 255 -8.90 -1.50 -28.02
C VAL A 255 -9.21 -1.11 -26.56
N GLY A 256 -8.17 -0.64 -25.85
CA GLY A 256 -8.32 -0.07 -24.51
C GLY A 256 -8.95 1.32 -24.53
N GLY A 257 -8.75 2.07 -23.45
CA GLY A 257 -9.14 3.47 -23.38
C GLY A 257 -8.30 4.36 -24.31
N THR A 258 -8.65 5.64 -24.34
CA THR A 258 -7.85 6.64 -25.03
C THR A 258 -7.61 7.84 -24.14
N PHE A 259 -6.42 8.44 -24.26
CA PHE A 259 -6.09 9.68 -23.58
C PHE A 259 -5.81 10.78 -24.59
N ALA A 260 -6.56 11.88 -24.52
CA ALA A 260 -6.34 13.06 -25.35
C ALA A 260 -5.41 14.05 -24.64
N LEU A 261 -4.23 14.26 -25.22
CA LEU A 261 -3.34 15.36 -24.86
C LEU A 261 -3.68 16.56 -25.76
N HIS A 262 -4.33 17.57 -25.19
CA HIS A 262 -4.71 18.76 -25.95
C HIS A 262 -3.50 19.51 -26.52
N ALA A 263 -3.75 20.26 -27.60
CA ALA A 263 -2.77 21.16 -28.21
C ALA A 263 -2.20 22.14 -27.18
N ASP A 264 -0.90 22.41 -27.29
CA ASP A 264 -0.16 23.37 -26.47
C ASP A 264 -0.28 23.14 -24.96
N ASN A 265 -0.61 21.91 -24.54
CA ASN A 265 -0.69 21.56 -23.12
C ASN A 265 0.64 21.90 -22.41
N ALA A 266 0.60 22.30 -21.15
CA ALA A 266 1.80 22.76 -20.46
C ALA A 266 2.81 21.62 -20.21
N VAL A 267 4.10 21.98 -20.08
CA VAL A 267 5.17 21.03 -19.73
C VAL A 267 5.16 20.79 -18.23
N GLU A 268 4.43 19.77 -17.80
CA GLU A 268 4.34 19.37 -16.40
C GLU A 268 3.76 17.95 -16.26
N PRO A 269 4.12 17.23 -15.18
CA PRO A 269 3.62 15.89 -14.92
C PRO A 269 2.25 15.93 -14.22
N VAL A 270 1.28 16.69 -14.77
CA VAL A 270 -0.03 16.90 -14.13
C VAL A 270 -1.16 16.63 -15.11
N VAL A 271 -2.14 15.83 -14.66
CA VAL A 271 -3.47 15.75 -15.27
C VAL A 271 -4.41 16.64 -14.47
N ARG A 272 -5.15 17.51 -15.15
CA ARG A 272 -6.10 18.41 -14.51
C ARG A 272 -7.51 17.91 -14.69
N VAL A 273 -8.18 17.68 -13.56
CA VAL A 273 -9.60 17.33 -13.52
C VAL A 273 -10.39 18.59 -13.15
N THR A 274 -11.30 18.99 -14.03
CA THR A 274 -12.14 20.17 -13.76
C THR A 274 -13.29 19.76 -12.85
N ILE A 275 -13.42 20.41 -11.71
CA ILE A 275 -14.49 20.19 -10.74
C ILE A 275 -15.36 21.44 -10.60
N ARG A 276 -16.52 21.31 -9.94
CA ARG A 276 -17.36 22.48 -9.65
C ARG A 276 -16.63 23.43 -8.70
N LYS A 277 -16.84 24.73 -8.89
CA LYS A 277 -16.40 25.74 -7.94
C LYS A 277 -17.14 25.55 -6.62
N GLY A 278 -16.42 25.61 -5.50
CA GLY A 278 -16.96 25.44 -4.16
C GLY A 278 -15.97 25.89 -3.11
N ASP A 279 -16.29 25.59 -1.85
CA ASP A 279 -15.44 25.88 -0.69
C ASP A 279 -14.11 25.10 -0.74
N PRO A 280 -13.10 25.47 0.08
CA PRO A 280 -11.81 24.80 0.11
C PRO A 280 -11.93 23.29 0.34
N ILE A 281 -11.13 22.53 -0.41
CA ILE A 281 -11.02 21.08 -0.27
C ILE A 281 -9.98 20.79 0.82
N LYS A 282 -10.30 19.90 1.75
CA LYS A 282 -9.35 19.48 2.78
C LYS A 282 -8.61 18.21 2.38
N PHE A 283 -9.35 17.22 1.89
CA PHE A 283 -8.84 15.90 1.55
C PHE A 283 -9.56 15.33 0.33
N VAL A 284 -8.90 14.39 -0.34
CA VAL A 284 -9.44 13.65 -1.49
C VAL A 284 -9.18 12.17 -1.26
N TRP A 285 -10.17 11.34 -1.60
CA TRP A 285 -10.07 9.89 -1.63
C TRP A 285 -10.39 9.38 -3.04
N VAL A 286 -9.98 8.14 -3.30
CA VAL A 286 -10.21 7.46 -4.57
C VAL A 286 -10.94 6.15 -4.37
N GLY A 287 -11.69 5.75 -5.39
CA GLY A 287 -12.33 4.44 -5.51
C GLY A 287 -13.10 4.38 -6.82
N ASP A 288 -13.39 3.19 -7.33
CA ASP A 288 -14.37 3.06 -8.41
C ASP A 288 -15.75 3.31 -7.82
N LEU A 289 -16.34 4.46 -8.14
CA LEU A 289 -17.64 4.82 -7.61
C LEU A 289 -18.71 4.42 -8.63
N ASP A 290 -18.57 4.78 -9.89
CA ASP A 290 -19.64 4.52 -10.86
C ASP A 290 -19.65 3.10 -11.47
N GLY A 291 -18.71 2.24 -11.08
CA GLY A 291 -18.58 0.86 -11.53
C GLY A 291 -17.99 0.75 -12.92
N ASP A 292 -17.29 1.80 -13.38
CA ASP A 292 -16.68 1.87 -14.70
C ASP A 292 -15.25 1.30 -14.75
N GLU A 293 -14.80 0.71 -13.64
CA GLU A 293 -13.49 0.07 -13.45
C GLU A 293 -12.31 1.06 -13.46
N GLY A 294 -12.59 2.36 -13.34
CA GLY A 294 -11.61 3.44 -13.17
C GLY A 294 -11.67 4.09 -11.79
N TYR A 295 -10.66 4.91 -11.46
CA TYR A 295 -10.71 5.69 -10.21
C TYR A 295 -11.55 6.96 -10.36
N ASP A 296 -12.49 7.12 -9.44
CA ASP A 296 -13.21 8.36 -9.18
C ASP A 296 -12.70 9.04 -7.91
N TYR A 297 -13.17 10.24 -7.65
CA TYR A 297 -12.68 11.11 -6.59
C TYR A 297 -13.80 11.50 -5.62
N ILE A 298 -13.54 11.36 -4.31
CA ILE A 298 -14.40 11.91 -3.25
C ILE A 298 -13.65 13.07 -2.60
N LEU A 299 -14.30 14.23 -2.55
CA LEU A 299 -13.75 15.49 -2.05
C LEU A 299 -14.44 15.88 -0.75
N ASP A 300 -13.64 16.23 0.26
CA ASP A 300 -14.13 16.86 1.49
C ASP A 300 -14.08 18.39 1.37
N ARG A 301 -15.26 19.02 1.33
CA ARG A 301 -15.44 20.47 1.34
C ARG A 301 -15.60 20.99 2.76
N GLN A 302 -14.84 22.04 3.08
CA GLN A 302 -14.86 22.72 4.37
C GLN A 302 -16.09 23.65 4.53
N THR A 303 -17.28 23.08 4.46
CA THR A 303 -18.59 23.72 4.70
C THR A 303 -19.08 23.46 6.13
N SER A 304 -20.20 24.08 6.53
CA SER A 304 -20.88 23.80 7.80
C SER A 304 -22.41 23.65 7.56
N PRO A 305 -22.98 22.43 7.58
CA PRO A 305 -22.33 21.14 7.85
C PRO A 305 -21.32 20.75 6.75
N GLN A 306 -20.34 19.90 7.09
CA GLN A 306 -19.32 19.43 6.15
C GLN A 306 -19.94 18.63 5.00
N LEU A 307 -19.50 18.90 3.78
CA LEU A 307 -20.07 18.40 2.54
C LEU A 307 -19.05 17.51 1.83
N LEU A 308 -19.51 16.35 1.37
CA LEU A 308 -18.76 15.50 0.48
C LEU A 308 -19.30 15.65 -0.93
N GLU A 309 -18.40 15.72 -1.90
CA GLU A 309 -18.72 15.68 -3.32
C GLU A 309 -17.98 14.51 -3.97
N ALA A 310 -18.57 13.88 -4.98
CA ALA A 310 -17.89 12.90 -5.80
C ALA A 310 -17.86 13.31 -7.27
N TYR A 311 -16.75 12.97 -7.92
CA TYR A 311 -16.50 13.26 -9.32
C TYR A 311 -15.91 12.04 -10.00
N ALA A 312 -16.36 11.76 -11.22
CA ALA A 312 -15.74 10.76 -12.06
C ALA A 312 -14.28 11.13 -12.40
N SER A 313 -13.49 10.17 -12.88
CA SER A 313 -12.12 10.38 -13.35
C SER A 313 -11.92 11.61 -14.28
N ASN A 314 -12.93 11.95 -15.09
CA ASN A 314 -12.93 13.07 -16.03
C ASN A 314 -13.48 14.41 -15.47
N GLY A 315 -13.89 14.44 -14.20
CA GLY A 315 -14.43 15.63 -13.54
C GLY A 315 -15.94 15.80 -13.68
N THR A 316 -16.64 14.82 -14.26
CA THR A 316 -18.11 14.76 -14.20
C THR A 316 -18.55 14.67 -12.74
N PHE A 317 -19.35 15.63 -12.28
CA PHE A 317 -19.96 15.54 -10.95
C PHE A 317 -20.91 14.35 -10.88
N LEU A 318 -20.76 13.53 -9.85
CA LEU A 318 -21.60 12.37 -9.58
C LEU A 318 -22.67 12.72 -8.55
N TRP A 319 -22.27 13.09 -7.33
CA TRP A 319 -23.18 13.37 -6.22
C TRP A 319 -22.55 14.26 -5.16
N GLN A 320 -23.39 14.71 -4.21
CA GLN A 320 -22.93 15.35 -2.98
C GLN A 320 -23.79 14.91 -1.79
N VAL A 321 -23.22 14.90 -0.59
CA VAL A 321 -23.95 14.57 0.64
C VAL A 321 -23.36 15.34 1.83
N ASN A 322 -24.22 15.82 2.72
CA ASN A 322 -23.75 16.34 4.01
C ASN A 322 -23.41 15.18 4.93
N ILE A 323 -22.30 15.28 5.66
CA ILE A 323 -22.03 14.31 6.73
C ILE A 323 -23.12 14.43 7.81
N PRO A 324 -23.35 13.37 8.61
CA PRO A 324 -24.30 13.43 9.71
C PRO A 324 -23.97 14.56 10.71
N THR A 325 -24.99 15.20 11.26
CA THR A 325 -24.85 16.26 12.27
C THR A 325 -25.04 15.75 13.70
N ASP A 326 -24.86 14.45 13.92
CA ASP A 326 -24.81 13.88 15.26
C ASP A 326 -23.70 14.58 16.06
N TYR A 327 -23.94 14.82 17.35
CA TYR A 327 -22.99 15.51 18.24
C TYR A 327 -22.60 16.93 17.83
N ILE A 328 -23.29 17.57 16.88
CA ILE A 328 -22.94 18.92 16.41
C ILE A 328 -22.97 19.99 17.50
N SER A 329 -23.69 19.75 18.60
CA SER A 329 -23.67 20.62 19.80
C SER A 329 -22.28 20.71 20.43
N ASP A 330 -21.45 19.67 20.30
CA ASP A 330 -20.08 19.58 20.79
C ASP A 330 -19.07 20.07 19.73
N GLY A 331 -19.56 20.66 18.65
CA GLY A 331 -18.76 21.18 17.53
C GLY A 331 -18.76 20.27 16.30
N PRO A 332 -18.11 20.71 15.20
CA PRO A 332 -18.09 19.98 13.94
C PRO A 332 -17.36 18.64 14.08
N LEU A 333 -17.86 17.61 13.40
CA LEU A 333 -17.19 16.33 13.28
C LEU A 333 -16.00 16.46 12.32
N ALA A 334 -14.80 16.09 12.79
CA ALA A 334 -13.67 15.86 11.92
C ALA A 334 -13.79 14.46 11.33
N ALA A 335 -13.74 14.36 10.00
CA ALA A 335 -13.96 13.11 9.30
C ALA A 335 -12.70 12.60 8.58
N ARG A 336 -12.59 11.27 8.50
CA ARG A 336 -11.73 10.55 7.56
C ARG A 336 -12.58 9.52 6.83
N PHE A 337 -12.23 9.25 5.58
CA PHE A 337 -13.03 8.39 4.72
C PHE A 337 -12.18 7.26 4.15
N GLY A 338 -12.87 6.24 3.65
CA GLY A 338 -12.32 5.16 2.83
C GLY A 338 -13.43 4.58 1.97
N VAL A 339 -13.05 3.83 0.95
CA VAL A 339 -13.97 3.06 0.11
C VAL A 339 -13.71 1.58 0.37
N GLY A 340 -14.77 0.78 0.45
CA GLY A 340 -14.67 -0.67 0.47
C GLY A 340 -15.95 -1.35 0.02
N TYR A 341 -15.87 -2.65 -0.19
CA TYR A 341 -16.91 -3.52 -0.71
C TYR A 341 -17.55 -4.30 0.44
N LEU A 342 -18.30 -3.59 1.27
CA LEU A 342 -18.90 -4.13 2.50
C LEU A 342 -19.93 -5.26 2.26
N ASP A 343 -20.44 -5.39 1.02
CA ASP A 343 -21.30 -6.48 0.59
C ASP A 343 -20.62 -7.43 -0.43
N GLY A 344 -19.33 -7.18 -0.69
CA GLY A 344 -18.50 -7.90 -1.67
C GLY A 344 -18.76 -7.56 -3.13
N ARG A 345 -19.55 -6.52 -3.43
CA ARG A 345 -20.01 -6.24 -4.80
C ARG A 345 -20.09 -4.78 -5.15
N GLN A 346 -20.65 -3.94 -4.28
CA GLN A 346 -20.90 -2.53 -4.54
C GLN A 346 -19.99 -1.65 -3.68
N PRO A 347 -19.32 -0.65 -4.27
CA PRO A 347 -18.52 0.29 -3.51
C PRO A 347 -19.37 1.01 -2.46
N SER A 348 -18.82 1.07 -1.26
CA SER A 348 -19.40 1.74 -0.11
C SER A 348 -18.41 2.77 0.43
N LEU A 349 -18.89 4.01 0.59
CA LEU A 349 -18.14 5.06 1.28
C LEU A 349 -18.25 4.83 2.78
N VAL A 350 -17.13 4.59 3.45
CA VAL A 350 -17.04 4.48 4.91
C VAL A 350 -16.46 5.77 5.47
N ALA A 351 -17.12 6.32 6.48
CA ALA A 351 -16.67 7.51 7.20
C ALA A 351 -16.44 7.20 8.67
N TYR A 352 -15.29 7.59 9.18
CA TYR A 352 -15.02 7.73 10.60
C TYR A 352 -15.09 9.23 10.94
N MET A 353 -15.77 9.58 12.02
CA MET A 353 -16.04 10.95 12.42
C MET A 353 -15.92 11.13 13.93
N LYS A 354 -15.19 12.15 14.35
CA LYS A 354 -14.93 12.43 15.77
C LYS A 354 -15.06 13.91 16.09
N ASN A 355 -15.58 14.24 17.26
CA ASN A 355 -15.45 15.57 17.86
C ASN A 355 -15.18 15.47 19.36
N ARG A 356 -14.74 16.60 19.95
CA ARG A 356 -14.32 16.66 21.35
C ARG A 356 -15.47 17.20 22.20
N LYS A 357 -15.79 16.49 23.27
CA LYS A 357 -16.74 16.94 24.29
C LYS A 357 -16.07 17.91 25.26
N ASP A 358 -16.89 18.72 25.95
CA ASP A 358 -16.41 19.67 26.97
C ASP A 358 -15.67 19.00 28.14
N ASP A 359 -16.00 17.74 28.46
CA ASP A 359 -15.35 16.96 29.51
C ASP A 359 -13.98 16.41 29.11
N GLY A 360 -13.56 16.66 27.86
CA GLY A 360 -12.30 16.17 27.33
C GLY A 360 -12.36 14.74 26.81
N ASP A 361 -13.51 14.08 26.78
CA ASP A 361 -13.68 12.83 26.03
C ASP A 361 -14.06 13.12 24.56
N PHE A 362 -14.23 12.08 23.75
CA PHE A 362 -14.62 12.20 22.35
C PHE A 362 -15.89 11.43 22.04
N ASN A 363 -16.78 12.06 21.27
CA ASN A 363 -17.76 11.30 20.52
C ASN A 363 -17.10 10.66 19.31
N LEU A 364 -17.45 9.41 19.03
CA LEU A 364 -17.04 8.71 17.83
C LEU A 364 -18.28 8.16 17.10
N LEU A 365 -18.37 8.52 15.83
CA LEU A 365 -19.38 8.07 14.89
C LEU A 365 -18.71 7.45 13.67
N MET A 366 -19.22 6.30 13.22
CA MET A 366 -18.90 5.74 11.91
C MET A 366 -20.18 5.57 11.10
N SER A 367 -20.10 5.70 9.78
CA SER A 367 -21.24 5.44 8.90
C SER A 367 -20.76 4.97 7.54
N ALA A 368 -21.60 4.19 6.87
CA ALA A 368 -21.38 3.81 5.49
C ALA A 368 -22.55 4.20 4.59
N TRP A 369 -22.23 4.48 3.32
CA TRP A 369 -23.19 4.69 2.26
C TRP A 369 -22.84 3.82 1.06
N SER A 370 -23.82 3.06 0.58
CA SER A 370 -23.73 2.37 -0.70
C SER A 370 -23.88 3.37 -1.83
N PHE A 371 -23.13 3.19 -2.91
CA PHE A 371 -23.26 4.03 -4.09
C PHE A 371 -23.84 3.27 -5.28
N SER A 372 -24.90 3.82 -5.89
CA SER A 372 -25.58 3.21 -7.03
C SER A 372 -25.12 3.75 -8.40
N GLY A 373 -23.96 4.41 -8.48
CA GLY A 373 -23.50 5.14 -9.68
C GLY A 373 -24.13 6.54 -9.87
N THR A 374 -25.25 6.83 -9.18
CA THR A 374 -25.95 8.13 -9.30
C THR A 374 -26.45 8.71 -7.97
N ALA A 375 -26.49 7.92 -6.90
CA ALA A 375 -26.92 8.37 -5.59
C ALA A 375 -26.26 7.57 -4.46
N LEU A 376 -26.01 8.25 -3.34
CA LEU A 376 -25.66 7.60 -2.08
C LEU A 376 -26.90 7.23 -1.29
N LYS A 377 -26.88 6.04 -0.70
CA LYS A 377 -27.86 5.59 0.28
C LYS A 377 -27.13 5.15 1.54
N MET A 378 -27.47 5.74 2.68
CA MET A 378 -26.89 5.33 3.97
C MET A 378 -27.24 3.86 4.24
N GLN A 379 -26.21 3.04 4.44
CA GLN A 379 -26.35 1.63 4.81
C GLN A 379 -26.54 1.52 6.31
N TRP A 380 -25.61 2.10 7.08
CA TRP A 380 -25.60 2.02 8.52
C TRP A 380 -24.90 3.23 9.16
N LYS A 381 -25.13 3.36 10.47
CA LYS A 381 -24.51 4.34 11.35
C LYS A 381 -24.22 3.67 12.69
N TRP A 382 -22.96 3.70 13.11
CA TRP A 382 -22.49 3.15 14.36
C TRP A 382 -21.96 4.28 15.26
N ARG A 383 -22.51 4.41 16.47
CA ARG A 383 -22.04 5.36 17.49
C ARG A 383 -21.28 4.59 18.55
N ARG A 384 -20.06 5.00 18.91
CA ARG A 384 -19.28 4.32 19.97
C ARG A 384 -20.01 4.38 21.31
N GLU A 385 -20.59 5.53 21.65
CA GLU A 385 -21.24 5.78 22.93
C GLU A 385 -20.29 5.41 24.09
N SER A 386 -20.74 4.57 25.03
CA SER A 386 -19.94 4.10 26.17
C SER A 386 -19.21 2.77 25.92
N ARG A 387 -19.18 2.26 24.68
CA ARG A 387 -18.50 1.00 24.37
C ARG A 387 -16.98 1.18 24.49
N ASP A 388 -16.34 0.21 25.12
CA ASP A 388 -14.88 0.10 25.18
C ASP A 388 -14.36 -0.33 23.80
N ALA A 389 -14.21 0.64 22.91
CA ALA A 389 -13.77 0.49 21.52
C ALA A 389 -12.62 1.50 21.29
N PRO A 390 -11.38 1.10 21.58
CA PRO A 390 -10.22 1.96 21.46
C PRO A 390 -9.99 2.27 19.99
N ASP A 391 -10.10 3.54 19.63
CA ASP A 391 -9.93 3.99 18.26
C ASP A 391 -8.48 4.37 17.96
N GLY A 392 -8.19 4.71 16.70
CA GLY A 392 -6.88 5.23 16.35
C GLY A 392 -6.91 6.33 15.30
N HIS A 393 -5.74 6.63 14.73
CA HIS A 393 -5.57 7.68 13.72
C HIS A 393 -5.64 7.17 12.27
N SER A 394 -6.04 5.91 12.06
CA SER A 394 -6.17 5.33 10.73
C SER A 394 -7.31 4.32 10.68
N THR A 395 -7.87 4.14 9.49
CA THR A 395 -8.87 3.11 9.18
C THR A 395 -8.29 2.18 8.12
N ARG A 396 -8.64 0.88 8.17
CA ARG A 396 -8.42 -0.08 7.10
C ARG A 396 -9.75 -0.72 6.74
N ILE A 397 -9.98 -0.97 5.46
CA ILE A 397 -11.19 -1.61 4.96
C ILE A 397 -10.69 -2.77 4.11
N ILE A 398 -10.92 -3.99 4.59
CA ILE A 398 -10.31 -5.22 4.06
C ILE A 398 -11.09 -6.43 4.58
N ASP A 399 -11.31 -7.40 3.70
CA ASP A 399 -11.75 -8.75 4.07
C ASP A 399 -10.61 -9.49 4.78
N VAL A 400 -10.80 -9.78 6.08
CA VAL A 400 -9.79 -10.50 6.88
C VAL A 400 -10.17 -11.96 7.15
N ASP A 401 -11.37 -12.39 6.76
CA ASP A 401 -11.83 -13.76 7.00
C ASP A 401 -12.12 -14.56 5.72
N GLY A 402 -12.00 -13.91 4.56
CA GLY A 402 -12.14 -14.52 3.24
C GLY A 402 -13.59 -14.80 2.84
N ASP A 403 -14.58 -14.12 3.44
CA ASP A 403 -15.98 -14.26 3.06
C ASP A 403 -16.39 -13.42 1.82
N GLY A 404 -15.43 -12.65 1.29
CA GLY A 404 -15.57 -11.77 0.16
C GLY A 404 -16.26 -10.45 0.51
N ARG A 405 -16.30 -10.04 1.78
CA ARG A 405 -16.86 -8.77 2.24
C ARG A 405 -15.86 -8.04 3.12
N ASP A 406 -15.73 -6.75 2.87
CA ASP A 406 -14.84 -5.95 3.68
C ASP A 406 -15.37 -5.70 5.10
N GLU A 407 -14.49 -5.87 6.06
CA GLU A 407 -14.61 -5.30 7.40
C GLU A 407 -14.01 -3.91 7.50
N VAL A 408 -14.49 -3.12 8.47
CA VAL A 408 -13.92 -1.81 8.79
C VAL A 408 -13.12 -1.90 10.08
N HIS A 409 -11.81 -1.78 9.97
CA HIS A 409 -10.87 -1.95 11.06
C HIS A 409 -10.35 -0.60 11.57
N GLU A 410 -10.39 -0.50 12.88
CA GLU A 410 -9.81 0.55 13.69
C GLU A 410 -8.79 -0.08 14.64
N SER A 411 -7.85 0.70 15.16
CA SER A 411 -6.70 0.16 15.90
C SER A 411 -7.08 -0.84 17.00
N GLY A 412 -8.10 -0.56 17.80
CA GLY A 412 -8.56 -1.44 18.87
C GLY A 412 -9.92 -2.09 18.63
N PHE A 413 -10.58 -1.90 17.50
CA PHE A 413 -11.88 -2.54 17.24
C PHE A 413 -12.17 -2.70 15.75
N THR A 414 -13.08 -3.62 15.42
CA THR A 414 -13.49 -3.85 14.03
C THR A 414 -15.01 -3.89 13.93
N LEU A 415 -15.55 -3.31 12.87
CA LEU A 415 -16.95 -3.44 12.47
C LEU A 415 -17.07 -4.40 11.30
N HIS A 416 -18.14 -5.20 11.30
CA HIS A 416 -18.59 -5.92 10.11
C HIS A 416 -19.00 -4.96 9.00
N GLY A 417 -19.10 -5.46 7.76
CA GLY A 417 -19.61 -4.70 6.62
C GLY A 417 -21.04 -4.15 6.82
N ASP A 418 -21.82 -4.72 7.73
CA ASP A 418 -23.16 -4.24 8.11
C ASP A 418 -23.17 -3.20 9.26
N GLY A 419 -21.99 -2.84 9.78
CA GLY A 419 -21.79 -1.85 10.84
C GLY A 419 -21.94 -2.40 12.26
N GLN A 420 -22.15 -3.70 12.45
CA GLN A 420 -22.13 -4.32 13.79
C GLN A 420 -20.70 -4.44 14.31
N LEU A 421 -20.51 -4.27 15.62
CA LEU A 421 -19.21 -4.46 16.25
C LEU A 421 -18.81 -5.94 16.19
N ARG A 422 -17.76 -6.25 15.42
CA ARG A 422 -17.21 -7.59 15.26
C ARG A 422 -16.39 -8.00 16.48
N TYR A 423 -15.46 -7.14 16.90
CA TYR A 423 -14.74 -7.30 18.15
C TYR A 423 -14.21 -5.95 18.65
N SER A 424 -13.83 -5.93 19.93
CA SER A 424 -12.99 -4.89 20.53
C SER A 424 -11.85 -5.53 21.32
N LEU A 425 -10.68 -4.91 21.27
CA LEU A 425 -9.47 -5.27 22.00
C LEU A 425 -9.30 -4.48 23.32
N GLY A 426 -10.23 -3.57 23.62
CA GLY A 426 -10.22 -2.79 24.87
C GLY A 426 -10.12 -3.66 26.13
N PRO A 427 -10.94 -4.72 26.29
CA PRO A 427 -10.85 -5.64 27.42
C PRO A 427 -9.51 -6.38 27.56
N GLN A 428 -8.71 -6.44 26.49
CA GLN A 428 -7.38 -7.03 26.44
C GLN A 428 -6.28 -6.01 26.77
N GLY A 429 -6.65 -4.78 27.13
CA GLY A 429 -5.74 -3.71 27.51
C GLY A 429 -5.27 -2.84 26.33
N VAL A 430 -5.79 -3.08 25.12
CA VAL A 430 -5.52 -2.20 23.98
C VAL A 430 -6.20 -0.87 24.21
N VAL A 431 -5.47 0.22 24.01
CA VAL A 431 -5.95 1.60 24.16
C VAL A 431 -5.83 2.33 22.82
N HIS A 432 -6.12 3.63 22.83
CA HIS A 432 -5.95 4.49 21.66
C HIS A 432 -4.55 4.35 21.05
N GLY A 433 -4.47 4.23 19.72
CA GLY A 433 -3.22 4.03 18.99
C GLY A 433 -3.08 4.95 17.77
N ASP A 434 -1.84 5.29 17.44
CA ASP A 434 -1.55 6.18 16.30
C ASP A 434 -1.28 5.40 15.00
N ARG A 435 -1.02 4.10 15.10
CA ARG A 435 -0.70 3.25 13.96
C ARG A 435 -1.10 1.80 14.24
N PHE A 436 -1.63 1.14 13.22
CA PHE A 436 -1.80 -0.31 13.21
C PHE A 436 -1.65 -0.84 11.78
N HIS A 437 -1.42 -2.14 11.68
CA HIS A 437 -1.23 -2.85 10.41
C HIS A 437 -2.04 -4.14 10.41
N ILE A 438 -2.66 -4.41 9.27
CA ILE A 438 -3.28 -5.69 8.91
C ILE A 438 -2.48 -6.19 7.72
N ALA A 439 -2.18 -7.48 7.69
CA ALA A 439 -1.37 -8.08 6.65
C ALA A 439 -1.67 -9.56 6.47
#